data_AF-A0A3N8PNB5-F1
#
_entry.id   AF-A0A3N8PNB5-F1
#
_cell.length_a   1.000
_cell.length_b   1.000
_cell.length_c   1.000
_cell.angle_alpha   90.00
_cell.angle_beta   90.00
_cell.angle_gamma   90.00
#
_symmetry.space_group_name_H-M   'P 1'
#
loop_
_entity.id
_entity.type
_entity.pdbx_description
1 polymer ?
#
loop_
_entity_poly.entity_id
_entity_poly.type
_entity_poly.pdbx_seq_one_letter_code
_entity_poly.pdbx_strand_id
1 'polypeptide(L)'
;MIYTVECSFSDLDSEAEWNDFYSLEKLPALISVTGFHTSQRFKAITGGCPVYLAIHTIDGLDVLTGDEYRRKGGGNFAKWQRHITDWHRNLYGDIGFAPAVNNDELLALSAGGPDSLIRLGLPPLAMQAVALEQCPARRWLAVVPRNSAQLVEALPEGIHLYAPMTAQLTSTRTLSIAQE
;
A
#
# COMPACT_ATOMS: atom_id res chain seq x y z
N MET A 1 3.93 -4.80 11.10
CA MET A 1 3.28 -5.61 10.04
C MET A 1 2.89 -4.70 8.89
N ILE A 2 2.78 -5.25 7.68
CA ILE A 2 2.45 -4.51 6.46
C ILE A 2 1.01 -4.80 6.05
N TYR A 3 0.15 -3.80 6.18
CA TYR A 3 -1.24 -3.89 5.76
C TYR A 3 -1.40 -3.30 4.36
N THR A 4 -1.85 -4.11 3.41
CA THR A 4 -2.11 -3.67 2.04
C THR A 4 -3.61 -3.63 1.74
N VAL A 5 -4.02 -2.59 1.01
CA VAL A 5 -5.37 -2.49 0.43
C VAL A 5 -5.22 -2.24 -1.06
N GLU A 6 -5.68 -3.18 -1.85
CA GLU A 6 -5.73 -3.08 -3.31
C GLU A 6 -7.18 -2.93 -3.76
N CYS A 7 -7.41 -2.12 -4.78
CA CYS A 7 -8.72 -2.00 -5.42
C CYS A 7 -8.62 -1.34 -6.79
N SER A 8 -9.69 -1.49 -7.56
CA SER A 8 -9.99 -0.69 -8.75
C SER A 8 -11.25 0.15 -8.48
N PHE A 9 -11.48 1.17 -9.29
CA PHE A 9 -12.65 2.06 -9.19
C PHE A 9 -13.41 2.06 -10.51
N SER A 10 -14.72 1.81 -10.46
CA SER A 10 -15.53 1.56 -11.66
C SER A 10 -16.25 2.78 -12.24
N ASP A 11 -16.33 3.89 -11.49
CA ASP A 11 -17.03 5.10 -11.93
C ASP A 11 -16.04 6.18 -12.37
N LEU A 12 -15.87 6.36 -13.68
CA LEU A 12 -14.88 7.27 -14.23
C LEU A 12 -15.17 8.74 -13.91
N ASP A 13 -16.45 9.12 -13.82
CA ASP A 13 -16.86 10.52 -13.62
C ASP A 13 -16.50 11.02 -12.21
N SER A 14 -16.44 10.11 -11.23
CA SER A 14 -16.15 10.43 -9.83
C SER A 14 -14.80 9.90 -9.33
N GLU A 15 -14.00 9.27 -10.20
CA GLU A 15 -12.69 8.70 -9.85
C GLU A 15 -11.73 9.75 -9.29
N ALA A 16 -11.73 10.96 -9.86
CA ALA A 16 -10.89 12.06 -9.39
C ALA A 16 -11.29 12.50 -7.96
N GLU A 17 -12.59 12.72 -7.73
CA GLU A 17 -13.12 13.11 -6.41
C GLU A 17 -12.85 12.01 -5.36
N TRP A 18 -13.01 10.73 -5.73
CA TRP A 18 -12.69 9.61 -4.85
C TRP A 18 -11.19 9.58 -4.50
N ASN A 19 -10.31 9.84 -5.47
CA ASN A 19 -8.88 9.88 -5.23
C ASN A 19 -8.47 11.03 -4.31
N ASP A 20 -9.06 12.21 -4.49
CA ASP A 20 -8.84 13.36 -3.61
C ASP A 20 -9.32 13.06 -2.19
N PHE A 21 -10.54 12.57 -2.02
CA PHE A 21 -11.07 12.13 -0.74
C PHE A 21 -10.14 11.10 -0.06
N TYR A 22 -9.69 10.09 -0.80
CA TYR A 22 -8.89 9.04 -0.21
C TYR A 22 -7.50 9.57 0.19
N SER A 23 -6.83 10.35 -0.67
CA SER A 23 -5.51 10.91 -0.36
C SER A 23 -5.53 11.99 0.71
N LEU A 24 -6.52 12.89 0.69
CA LEU A 24 -6.55 14.10 1.53
C LEU A 24 -7.31 13.91 2.85
N GLU A 25 -8.28 13.01 2.92
CA GLU A 25 -9.11 12.83 4.12
C GLU A 25 -8.91 11.45 4.76
N LYS A 26 -9.09 10.38 3.97
CA LYS A 26 -9.06 9.02 4.52
C LYS A 26 -7.65 8.59 4.91
N LEU A 27 -6.63 8.89 4.12
CA LEU A 27 -5.24 8.51 4.44
C LEU A 27 -4.76 9.19 5.73
N PRO A 28 -4.96 10.51 5.95
CA PRO A 28 -4.67 11.17 7.22
C PRO A 28 -5.50 10.65 8.39
N ALA A 29 -6.78 10.29 8.17
CA ALA A 29 -7.60 9.69 9.22
C ALA A 29 -7.05 8.32 9.66
N LEU A 30 -6.59 7.48 8.72
CA LEU A 30 -6.03 6.16 9.02
C LEU A 30 -4.68 6.24 9.74
N ILE A 31 -3.75 7.10 9.29
CA ILE A 31 -2.45 7.25 9.95
C ILE A 31 -2.56 7.83 11.38
N SER A 32 -3.72 8.43 11.71
CA SER A 32 -4.02 8.91 13.07
C SER A 32 -4.50 7.81 14.03
N VAL A 33 -4.79 6.60 13.53
CA VAL A 33 -5.21 5.47 14.36
C VAL A 33 -4.02 4.96 15.17
N THR A 34 -4.24 4.73 16.48
CA THR A 34 -3.21 4.14 17.35
C THR A 34 -2.73 2.80 16.77
N GLY A 35 -1.42 2.69 16.58
CA GLY A 35 -0.78 1.51 16.01
C GLY A 35 -0.62 1.55 14.49
N PHE A 36 -1.01 2.62 13.79
CA PHE A 36 -0.51 2.93 12.45
C PHE A 36 0.80 3.73 12.56
N HIS A 37 1.78 3.40 11.73
CA HIS A 37 3.10 4.05 11.74
C HIS A 37 3.44 4.74 10.43
N THR A 38 3.16 4.09 9.29
CA THR A 38 3.36 4.67 7.96
C THR A 38 2.16 4.41 7.06
N SER A 39 1.94 5.28 6.08
CA SER A 39 0.83 5.16 5.14
C SER A 39 1.16 5.84 3.81
N GLN A 40 1.03 5.12 2.70
CA GLN A 40 1.29 5.65 1.35
C GLN A 40 0.32 5.06 0.32
N ARG A 41 -0.11 5.88 -0.64
CA ARG A 41 -0.95 5.44 -1.78
C ARG A 41 -0.17 5.41 -3.08
N PHE A 42 -0.58 4.51 -3.95
CA PHE A 42 0.01 4.29 -5.25
C PHE A 42 -1.05 3.99 -6.32
N LYS A 43 -0.68 4.30 -7.57
CA LYS A 43 -1.46 3.98 -8.77
C LYS A 43 -0.64 3.08 -9.70
N ALA A 44 -1.24 2.01 -10.18
CA ALA A 44 -0.64 1.10 -11.13
C ALA A 44 -0.28 1.83 -12.44
N ILE A 45 0.88 1.50 -12.98
CA ILE A 45 1.36 1.96 -14.29
C ILE A 45 1.23 0.82 -15.32
N THR A 46 1.16 -0.41 -14.83
CA THR A 46 1.01 -1.65 -15.61
C THR A 46 -0.43 -2.15 -15.53
N GLY A 47 -0.92 -2.78 -16.60
CA GLY A 47 -2.21 -3.47 -16.58
C GLY A 47 -2.16 -4.83 -15.86
N GLY A 48 -3.32 -5.48 -15.73
CA GLY A 48 -3.41 -6.84 -15.16
C GLY A 48 -3.38 -6.92 -13.64
N CYS A 49 -3.49 -5.80 -12.93
CA CYS A 49 -3.51 -5.70 -11.48
C CYS A 49 -4.51 -4.64 -10.99
N PRO A 50 -4.91 -4.67 -9.71
CA PRO A 50 -5.74 -3.61 -9.13
C PRO A 50 -5.10 -2.24 -9.33
N VAL A 51 -5.88 -1.28 -9.80
CA VAL A 51 -5.38 0.04 -10.23
C VAL A 51 -4.78 0.84 -9.08
N TYR A 52 -5.29 0.67 -7.86
CA TYR A 52 -4.89 1.43 -6.69
C TYR A 52 -4.40 0.51 -5.58
N LEU A 53 -3.35 0.96 -4.91
CA LEU A 53 -2.75 0.29 -3.77
C LEU A 53 -2.53 1.31 -2.64
N ALA A 54 -2.84 0.90 -1.41
CA ALA A 54 -2.37 1.56 -0.21
C ALA A 54 -1.53 0.57 0.61
N ILE A 55 -0.39 1.03 1.10
CA ILE A 55 0.48 0.27 2.01
C ILE A 55 0.58 1.03 3.33
N HIS A 56 0.32 0.32 4.41
CA HIS A 56 0.44 0.83 5.77
C HIS A 56 1.38 -0.05 6.59
N THR A 57 2.19 0.56 7.45
CA THR A 57 2.86 -0.16 8.54
C THR A 57 2.00 -0.05 9.78
N ILE A 58 1.61 -1.18 10.38
CA ILE A 58 0.80 -1.24 11.59
C ILE A 58 1.39 -2.19 12.64
N ASP A 59 1.02 -2.04 13.91
CA ASP A 59 1.46 -2.92 15.01
C ASP A 59 1.03 -4.37 14.79
N GLY A 60 -0.23 -4.60 14.42
CA GLY A 60 -0.78 -5.94 14.30
C GLY A 60 -2.21 -6.00 13.77
N LEU A 61 -2.75 -7.22 13.71
CA LEU A 61 -4.12 -7.49 13.26
C LEU A 61 -5.18 -6.87 14.18
N ASP A 62 -4.88 -6.80 15.47
CA ASP A 62 -5.74 -6.22 16.52
C ASP A 62 -6.13 -4.77 16.21
N VAL A 63 -5.18 -3.97 15.68
CA VAL A 63 -5.44 -2.60 15.19
C VAL A 63 -6.59 -2.56 14.19
N LEU A 64 -6.67 -3.52 13.26
CA LEU A 64 -7.71 -3.59 12.23
C LEU A 64 -9.07 -4.07 12.76
N THR A 65 -9.08 -4.68 13.95
CA THR A 65 -10.31 -5.08 14.64
C THR A 65 -10.76 -4.07 15.69
N GLY A 66 -9.96 -3.03 15.97
CA GLY A 66 -10.22 -2.03 16.98
C GLY A 66 -11.32 -1.02 16.61
N ASP A 67 -11.96 -0.45 17.63
CA ASP A 67 -13.02 0.54 17.50
C ASP A 67 -12.54 1.85 16.89
N GLU A 68 -11.29 2.23 17.18
CA GLU A 68 -10.67 3.44 16.63
C GLU A 68 -10.55 3.35 15.10
N TYR A 69 -10.00 2.23 14.60
CA TYR A 69 -9.89 1.97 13.17
C TYR A 69 -11.26 2.06 12.47
N ARG A 70 -12.31 1.42 13.02
CA ARG A 70 -13.67 1.49 12.45
C ARG A 70 -14.22 2.92 12.44
N ARG A 71 -14.07 3.66 13.55
CA ARG A 71 -14.53 5.06 13.66
C ARG A 71 -13.83 6.00 12.69
N LYS A 72 -12.57 5.72 12.33
CA LYS A 72 -11.79 6.47 11.34
C LYS A 72 -12.04 6.03 9.89
N GLY A 73 -13.05 5.20 9.63
CA GLY A 73 -13.40 4.74 8.28
C GLY A 73 -12.57 3.54 7.80
N GLY A 74 -11.89 2.85 8.71
CA GLY A 74 -11.22 1.59 8.43
C GLY A 74 -12.19 0.54 7.88
N GLY A 75 -11.79 -0.16 6.82
CA GLY A 75 -12.59 -1.21 6.20
C GLY A 75 -13.88 -0.76 5.51
N ASN A 76 -14.11 0.55 5.31
CA ASN A 76 -15.30 1.08 4.64
C ASN A 76 -14.94 2.30 3.78
N PHE A 77 -15.52 2.42 2.57
CA PHE A 77 -15.33 3.57 1.67
C PHE A 77 -16.54 4.52 1.58
N ALA A 78 -17.46 4.49 2.55
CA ALA A 78 -18.64 5.34 2.60
C ALA A 78 -19.44 5.29 1.29
N LYS A 79 -19.84 6.44 0.72
CA LYS A 79 -20.59 6.53 -0.55
C LYS A 79 -19.85 5.87 -1.72
N TRP A 80 -18.53 5.77 -1.65
CA TRP A 80 -17.67 5.23 -2.70
C TRP A 80 -17.68 3.71 -2.76
N GLN A 81 -18.08 3.02 -1.68
CA GLN A 81 -17.98 1.56 -1.56
C GLN A 81 -18.62 0.81 -2.73
N ARG A 82 -19.71 1.33 -3.30
CA ARG A 82 -20.42 0.74 -4.44
C ARG A 82 -19.64 0.77 -5.76
N HIS A 83 -18.58 1.57 -5.85
CA HIS A 83 -17.74 1.72 -7.03
C HIS A 83 -16.37 1.03 -6.88
N ILE A 84 -16.09 0.46 -5.69
CA ILE A 84 -14.85 -0.26 -5.42
C ILE A 84 -14.97 -1.68 -5.98
N THR A 85 -14.05 -2.06 -6.87
CA THR A 85 -13.91 -3.42 -7.42
C THR A 85 -12.52 -3.97 -7.11
N ASP A 86 -12.28 -5.26 -7.36
CA ASP A 86 -10.99 -5.94 -7.11
C ASP A 86 -10.43 -5.67 -5.70
N TRP A 87 -11.33 -5.67 -4.70
CA TRP A 87 -10.99 -5.22 -3.37
C TRP A 87 -10.30 -6.32 -2.58
N HIS A 88 -8.98 -6.18 -2.42
CA HIS A 88 -8.15 -7.14 -1.72
C HIS A 88 -7.48 -6.50 -0.50
N ARG A 89 -7.52 -7.21 0.63
CA ARG A 89 -6.89 -6.80 1.88
C ARG A 89 -6.04 -7.92 2.44
N ASN A 90 -4.77 -7.62 2.68
CA ASN A 90 -3.81 -8.59 3.21
C ASN A 90 -2.96 -7.94 4.32
N LEU A 91 -2.62 -8.74 5.32
CA LEU A 91 -1.65 -8.38 6.34
C LEU A 91 -0.42 -9.26 6.18
N TYR A 92 0.76 -8.65 6.07
CA TYR A 92 2.02 -9.34 5.88
C TYR A 92 3.03 -9.07 7.01
N GLY A 93 3.95 -10.01 7.19
CA GLY A 93 5.08 -9.92 8.12
C GLY A 93 6.43 -9.61 7.46
N ASP A 94 7.49 -9.92 8.21
CA ASP A 94 8.89 -10.10 7.79
C ASP A 94 9.73 -8.88 7.40
N ILE A 95 9.13 -7.80 6.87
CA ILE A 95 9.92 -6.66 6.35
C ILE A 95 10.00 -5.45 7.29
N GLY A 96 9.40 -5.54 8.49
CA GLY A 96 9.34 -4.43 9.43
C GLY A 96 8.44 -3.30 8.94
N PHE A 97 9.05 -2.20 8.47
CA PHE A 97 8.37 -1.01 7.97
C PHE A 97 8.28 -1.03 6.44
N ALA A 98 7.15 -0.58 5.90
CA ALA A 98 6.99 -0.36 4.47
C ALA A 98 8.02 0.69 4.00
N PRO A 99 8.80 0.41 2.94
CA PRO A 99 9.72 1.41 2.42
C PRO A 99 8.95 2.64 1.91
N ALA A 100 9.50 3.83 2.16
CA ALA A 100 9.00 5.04 1.53
C ALA A 100 9.42 5.04 0.05
N VAL A 101 8.50 5.43 -0.82
CA VAL A 101 8.77 5.57 -2.27
C VAL A 101 8.62 7.04 -2.65
N ASN A 102 9.68 7.64 -3.16
CA ASN A 102 9.71 9.05 -3.55
C ASN A 102 9.13 9.25 -4.97
N ASN A 103 8.84 10.50 -5.32
CA ASN A 103 8.19 10.84 -6.61
C ASN A 103 9.03 10.47 -7.85
N ASP A 104 10.35 10.31 -7.69
CA ASP A 104 11.30 9.87 -8.69
C ASP A 104 11.55 8.35 -8.67
N GLU A 105 10.81 7.62 -7.84
CA GLU A 105 10.87 6.17 -7.67
C GLU A 105 9.52 5.52 -7.97
N LEU A 106 9.56 4.20 -8.17
CA LEU A 106 8.39 3.34 -8.34
C LEU A 106 8.45 2.19 -7.33
N LEU A 107 7.28 1.69 -6.98
CA LEU A 107 7.15 0.43 -6.26
C LEU A 107 6.96 -0.71 -7.27
N ALA A 108 7.84 -1.70 -7.23
CA ALA A 108 7.67 -2.95 -7.96
C ALA A 108 7.13 -4.03 -7.03
N LEU A 109 6.08 -4.74 -7.46
CA LEU A 109 5.47 -5.85 -6.72
C LEU A 109 5.46 -7.12 -7.56
N SER A 110 5.76 -8.26 -6.94
CA SER A 110 5.62 -9.58 -7.55
C SER A 110 5.00 -10.58 -6.59
N ALA A 111 4.11 -11.43 -7.12
CA ALA A 111 3.60 -12.61 -6.43
C ALA A 111 4.28 -13.91 -6.93
N GLY A 112 5.00 -13.85 -8.05
CA GLY A 112 5.60 -15.01 -8.72
C GLY A 112 6.97 -15.43 -8.17
N GLY A 113 7.58 -14.62 -7.31
CA GLY A 113 8.89 -14.89 -6.72
C GLY A 113 9.83 -13.68 -6.76
N PRO A 114 11.02 -13.79 -6.15
CA PRO A 114 12.01 -12.72 -6.13
C PRO A 114 12.79 -12.61 -7.45
N ASP A 115 12.85 -13.68 -8.25
CA ASP A 115 13.79 -13.80 -9.37
C ASP A 115 13.65 -12.70 -10.41
N SER A 116 12.42 -12.29 -10.74
CA SER A 116 12.17 -11.19 -11.68
C SER A 116 12.72 -9.86 -11.15
N LEU A 117 12.62 -9.60 -9.84
CA LEU A 117 13.16 -8.38 -9.22
C LEU A 117 14.70 -8.45 -9.13
N ILE A 118 15.25 -9.63 -8.82
CA ILE A 118 16.70 -9.86 -8.78
C ILE A 118 17.32 -9.66 -10.16
N ARG A 119 16.66 -10.11 -11.24
CA ARG A 119 17.12 -9.87 -12.62
C ARG A 119 17.17 -8.38 -12.99
N LEU A 120 16.34 -7.56 -12.35
CA LEU A 120 16.40 -6.09 -12.45
C LEU A 120 17.44 -5.47 -11.51
N GLY A 121 18.29 -6.27 -10.85
CA GLY A 121 19.28 -5.79 -9.89
C GLY A 121 18.68 -5.17 -8.63
N LEU A 122 17.39 -5.40 -8.36
CA LEU A 122 16.68 -4.85 -7.21
C LEU A 122 16.76 -5.82 -6.04
N PRO A 123 17.09 -5.37 -4.81
CA PRO A 123 17.04 -6.23 -3.63
C PRO A 123 15.56 -6.41 -3.19
N PRO A 124 14.96 -7.61 -3.36
CA PRO A 124 13.56 -7.79 -3.04
C PRO A 124 13.36 -7.97 -1.54
N LEU A 125 12.36 -7.29 -1.00
CA LEU A 125 11.83 -7.50 0.35
C LEU A 125 10.71 -8.53 0.29
N ALA A 126 10.92 -9.68 0.94
CA ALA A 126 9.98 -10.79 0.95
C ALA A 126 8.98 -10.66 2.10
N MET A 127 7.69 -10.79 1.79
CA MET A 127 6.58 -10.68 2.72
C MET A 127 5.79 -11.98 2.76
N GLN A 128 5.51 -12.51 3.95
CA GLN A 128 4.59 -13.62 4.18
C GLN A 128 3.24 -13.11 4.68
N ALA A 129 2.14 -13.55 4.06
CA ALA A 129 0.80 -13.21 4.53
C ALA A 129 0.51 -13.93 5.86
N VAL A 130 -0.06 -13.20 6.81
CA VAL A 130 -0.36 -13.68 8.17
C VAL A 130 -1.83 -13.54 8.57
N ALA A 131 -2.60 -12.70 7.87
CA ALA A 131 -4.03 -12.53 8.14
C ALA A 131 -4.80 -11.90 6.94
N LEU A 132 -6.12 -11.79 7.11
CA LEU A 132 -7.10 -11.34 6.11
C LEU A 132 -7.22 -12.35 4.95
N GLU A 133 -7.13 -11.92 3.69
CA GLU A 133 -7.34 -12.82 2.54
C GLU A 133 -6.21 -13.84 2.34
N GLN A 134 -4.99 -13.49 2.75
CA GLN A 134 -3.78 -14.30 2.57
C GLN A 134 -3.54 -14.73 1.12
N CYS A 135 -3.92 -13.86 0.19
CA CYS A 135 -3.77 -14.08 -1.24
C CYS A 135 -3.17 -12.82 -1.91
N PRO A 136 -1.93 -12.90 -2.44
CA PRO A 136 -1.06 -14.08 -2.45
C PRO A 136 -0.46 -14.39 -1.06
N ALA A 137 -0.13 -15.66 -0.81
CA ALA A 137 0.49 -16.09 0.46
C ALA A 137 1.92 -15.53 0.63
N ARG A 138 2.67 -15.38 -0.47
CA ARG A 138 3.96 -14.69 -0.49
C ARG A 138 3.95 -13.58 -1.51
N ARG A 139 4.61 -12.48 -1.16
CA ARG A 139 4.74 -11.31 -2.02
C ARG A 139 6.12 -10.70 -1.86
N TRP A 140 6.67 -10.17 -2.95
CA TRP A 140 7.94 -9.48 -2.95
C TRP A 140 7.74 -8.06 -3.42
N LEU A 141 8.44 -7.12 -2.79
CA LEU A 141 8.45 -5.72 -3.20
C LEU A 141 9.87 -5.18 -3.32
N ALA A 142 10.05 -4.20 -4.18
CA ALA A 142 11.27 -3.42 -4.27
C ALA A 142 10.96 -1.97 -4.67
N VAL A 143 11.83 -1.05 -4.27
CA VAL A 143 11.80 0.34 -4.74
C VAL A 143 12.79 0.47 -5.89
N VAL A 144 12.38 1.08 -6.99
CA VAL A 144 13.19 1.21 -8.20
C VAL A 144 13.15 2.65 -8.71
N PRO A 145 14.29 3.25 -9.11
CA PRO A 145 14.31 4.56 -9.74
C PRO A 145 13.46 4.57 -11.02
N ARG A 146 12.68 5.63 -11.23
CA ARG A 146 11.76 5.75 -12.36
C ARG A 146 12.49 5.76 -13.72
N ASN A 147 13.76 6.17 -13.74
CA ASN A 147 14.64 6.19 -14.90
C ASN A 147 15.51 4.93 -15.04
N SER A 148 15.19 3.84 -14.32
CA SER A 148 15.94 2.59 -14.46
C SER A 148 15.81 2.04 -15.88
N ALA A 149 16.93 1.98 -16.61
CA ALA A 149 17.00 1.49 -17.99
C ALA A 149 16.37 0.09 -18.15
N GLN A 150 16.49 -0.75 -17.13
CA GLN A 150 15.95 -2.11 -17.12
C GLN A 150 14.41 -2.15 -17.14
N LEU A 151 13.73 -1.11 -16.62
CA LEU A 151 12.27 -0.99 -16.74
C LEU A 151 11.84 -0.54 -18.14
N VAL A 152 12.69 0.23 -18.83
CA VAL A 152 12.42 0.79 -20.17
C VAL A 152 12.55 -0.28 -21.26
N GLU A 153 13.48 -1.21 -21.09
CA GLU A 153 13.81 -2.20 -22.12
C GLU A 153 12.80 -3.36 -22.20
N ALA A 154 12.38 -3.92 -21.06
CA ALA A 154 11.25 -4.86 -20.96
C ALA A 154 10.92 -5.14 -19.49
N LEU A 155 9.68 -4.86 -19.07
CA LEU A 155 9.22 -5.29 -17.75
C LEU A 155 9.01 -6.82 -17.74
N PRO A 156 9.67 -7.58 -16.85
CA PRO A 156 9.44 -9.01 -16.73
C PRO A 156 7.99 -9.34 -16.38
N GLU A 157 7.50 -10.48 -16.88
CA GLU A 157 6.16 -10.98 -16.54
C GLU A 157 6.02 -11.19 -15.01
N GLY A 158 4.84 -10.89 -14.49
CA GLY A 158 4.53 -11.03 -13.07
C GLY A 158 5.11 -9.95 -12.15
N ILE A 159 5.65 -8.86 -12.71
CA ILE A 159 5.92 -7.61 -11.97
C ILE A 159 4.85 -6.59 -12.29
N HIS A 160 4.27 -6.00 -11.24
CA HIS A 160 3.39 -4.84 -11.34
C HIS A 160 4.11 -3.61 -10.81
N LEU A 161 4.07 -2.51 -11.56
CA LEU A 161 4.68 -1.24 -11.17
C LEU A 161 3.61 -0.27 -10.71
N TYR A 162 3.91 0.43 -9.62
CA TYR A 162 3.05 1.43 -9.02
C TYR A 162 3.80 2.75 -8.81
N ALA A 163 3.23 3.86 -9.28
CA ALA A 163 3.71 5.21 -9.01
C ALA A 163 3.11 5.71 -7.68
N PRO A 164 3.90 6.37 -6.81
CA PRO A 164 3.35 7.00 -5.61
C PRO A 164 2.38 8.12 -5.98
N MET A 165 1.24 8.16 -5.29
CA MET A 165 0.26 9.25 -5.39
C MET A 165 0.44 10.28 -4.27
N THR A 166 1.13 9.90 -3.20
CA THR A 166 1.39 10.73 -2.03
C THR A 166 2.81 10.48 -1.54
N ALA A 167 3.40 11.44 -0.80
CA ALA A 167 4.51 11.11 0.09
C ALA A 167 4.07 10.09 1.14
N GLN A 168 5.01 9.33 1.70
CA GLN A 168 4.72 8.45 2.81
C GLN A 168 4.40 9.29 4.06
N LEU A 169 3.19 9.17 4.57
CA LEU A 169 2.81 9.76 5.86
C LEU A 169 3.42 8.92 6.97
N THR A 170 3.89 9.58 8.03
CA THR A 170 4.34 8.95 9.26
C THR A 170 3.47 9.43 10.41
N SER A 171 3.12 8.53 11.34
CA SER A 171 2.38 8.92 12.54
C SER A 171 3.24 9.87 13.38
N THR A 172 2.73 11.05 13.69
CA THR A 172 3.38 11.92 14.67
C THR A 172 3.19 11.31 16.06
N ARG A 173 4.26 10.78 16.67
CA ARG A 173 4.23 10.50 18.11
C ARG A 173 4.09 11.84 18.82
N THR A 174 2.93 12.09 19.42
CA THR A 174 2.88 13.01 20.55
C THR A 174 3.73 12.36 21.64
N LEU A 175 4.95 12.87 21.83
CA LEU A 175 5.69 12.58 23.05
C LEU A 175 4.83 13.12 24.20
N SER A 176 4.06 12.24 24.86
CA SER A 176 3.57 12.54 26.19
C SER A 176 4.82 12.64 27.06
N ILE A 177 5.28 13.87 27.29
CA ILE A 177 6.18 14.16 28.39
C ILE A 177 5.34 13.86 29.64
N ALA A 178 5.49 12.65 30.17
CA ALA A 178 5.09 12.34 31.52
C ALA A 178 5.95 13.24 32.42
N GLN A 179 5.35 14.33 32.91
CA GLN A 179 5.92 15.07 34.02
C GLN A 179 5.75 14.21 35.28
N GLU A 180 6.86 14.13 36.03
CA GLU A 180 7.04 13.46 37.31
C GLU A 180 5.97 13.78 38.36
#